data_AF-R0CGM3-F1
#
_entry.id   AF-R0CGM3-F1
#
_cell.length_a   1.000
_cell.length_b   1.000
_cell.length_c   1.000
_cell.angle_alpha   90.00
_cell.angle_beta   90.00
_cell.angle_gamma   90.00
#
_symmetry.space_group_name_H-M   'P 1'
#
loop_
_entity.id
_entity.type
_entity.pdbx_description
1 polymer ?
#
loop_
_entity_poly.entity_id
_entity_poly.type
_entity_poly.pdbx_seq_one_letter_code
_entity_poly.pdbx_strand_id
1 'polypeptide(L)' 'MPQCNTSLRELVTKWFGLSDMPHLRITRLHCPGVDCGCVRAELTTSARPLAIVFFRHQAGCWRLFPPSPTRRR' A
#
# COMPACT_ATOMS: atom_id res chain seq x y z
N MET A 1 20.91 -8.26 4.50
CA MET A 1 19.43 -8.28 4.46
C MET A 1 19.00 -7.19 3.50
N PRO A 2 18.30 -7.48 2.39
CA PRO A 2 17.89 -6.43 1.47
C PRO A 2 16.87 -5.55 2.21
N GLN A 3 17.31 -4.36 2.60
CA GLN A 3 16.44 -3.31 3.09
C GLN A 3 15.59 -2.89 1.89
N CYS A 4 14.28 -3.01 2.01
CA CYS A 4 13.40 -2.44 0.99
C CYS A 4 13.46 -0.93 1.13
N ASN A 5 14.29 -0.30 0.29
CA ASN A 5 14.43 1.15 0.24
C ASN A 5 13.22 1.83 -0.42
N THR A 6 12.29 1.05 -1.00
CA THR A 6 11.13 1.62 -1.69
C THR A 6 10.10 2.10 -0.68
N SER A 7 9.99 3.41 -0.57
CA SER A 7 8.97 4.07 0.25
C SER A 7 7.56 3.81 -0.33
N LEU A 8 6.54 3.89 0.52
CA LEU A 8 5.14 3.83 0.05
C LEU A 8 4.87 4.88 -1.02
N ARG A 9 5.46 6.07 -0.88
CA ARG A 9 5.33 7.17 -1.86
C ARG A 9 5.84 6.77 -3.23
N GLU A 10 7.03 6.18 -3.33
CA GLU A 10 7.59 5.74 -4.61
C GLU A 10 6.74 4.64 -5.26
N LEU A 11 6.22 3.70 -4.47
CA LEU A 11 5.31 2.67 -4.98
C LEU A 11 4.01 3.29 -5.48
N VAL A 12 3.41 4.17 -4.71
CA VAL A 12 2.21 4.90 -5.10
C VAL A 12 2.44 5.68 -6.39
N THR A 13 3.54 6.43 -6.49
CA THR A 13 3.92 7.15 -7.71
C THR A 13 4.11 6.21 -8.90
N LYS A 14 4.66 5.01 -8.68
CA LYS A 14 4.83 4.01 -9.74
C LYS A 14 3.50 3.49 -10.30
N TRP A 15 2.49 3.35 -9.44
CA TRP A 15 1.19 2.78 -9.84
C TRP A 15 0.20 3.82 -10.33
N PHE A 16 0.16 5.01 -9.72
CA PHE A 16 -0.78 6.08 -10.04
C PHE A 16 -0.16 7.17 -10.94
N GLY A 17 1.16 7.25 -11.03
CA GLY A 17 1.85 8.33 -11.74
C GLY A 17 1.99 9.60 -10.88
N LEU A 18 2.95 10.44 -11.25
CA LEU A 18 3.23 11.71 -10.55
C LEU A 18 2.09 12.72 -10.67
N SER A 19 1.38 12.73 -11.81
CA SER A 19 0.30 13.68 -12.08
C SER A 19 -0.94 13.45 -11.21
N ASP A 20 -1.16 12.21 -10.78
CA ASP A 20 -2.36 11.82 -10.01
C ASP A 20 -2.13 11.85 -8.50
N MET A 21 -0.88 12.01 -8.04
CA MET A 21 -0.50 12.21 -6.63
C MET A 21 -1.35 13.26 -5.87
N PRO A 22 -1.61 14.47 -6.39
CA PRO A 22 -2.38 15.48 -5.67
C PRO A 22 -3.86 15.08 -5.49
N HIS A 23 -4.36 14.18 -6.32
CA HIS A 23 -5.74 13.71 -6.28
C HIS A 23 -5.90 12.36 -5.58
N LEU A 24 -4.78 11.81 -5.11
CA LEU A 24 -4.75 10.53 -4.46
C LEU A 24 -5.07 10.66 -2.98
N ARG A 25 -6.07 9.92 -2.54
CA ARG A 25 -6.43 9.79 -1.13
C ARG A 25 -5.75 8.55 -0.55
N ILE A 26 -4.93 8.76 0.47
CA ILE A 26 -4.23 7.68 1.17
C ILE A 26 -4.91 7.48 2.53
N THR A 27 -5.52 6.31 2.72
CA THR A 27 -6.25 5.95 3.94
C THR A 27 -5.55 4.78 4.61
N ARG A 28 -5.18 4.94 5.88
CA ARG A 28 -4.66 3.82 6.67
C ARG A 28 -5.81 2.88 7.02
N LEU A 29 -5.65 1.62 6.67
CA LEU A 29 -6.60 0.56 7.03
C LEU A 29 -6.06 -0.23 8.21
N HIS A 30 -6.97 -0.83 8.96
CA HIS A 30 -6.65 -1.87 9.92
C HIS A 30 -7.42 -3.12 9.51
N CYS A 31 -6.70 -4.13 9.04
CA CYS A 31 -7.30 -5.42 8.66
C CYS A 31 -7.25 -6.38 9.86
N PRO A 32 -8.40 -6.84 10.38
CA PRO A 32 -8.41 -7.86 11.42
C PRO A 32 -7.77 -9.15 10.89
N GLY A 33 -6.81 -9.71 11.64
CA GLY A 33 -6.03 -10.89 11.23
C GLY A 33 -4.71 -10.58 10.51
N VAL A 34 -4.43 -9.31 10.22
CA VAL A 34 -3.15 -8.87 9.65
C VAL A 34 -2.45 -8.02 10.71
N ASP A 35 -1.42 -8.59 11.36
CA ASP A 35 -0.58 -7.90 12.36
C ASP A 35 0.35 -6.84 11.74
N CYS A 36 0.04 -6.37 10.54
CA CYS A 36 0.84 -5.43 9.77
C CYS A 36 0.02 -4.22 9.34
N GLY A 37 0.67 -3.06 9.23
CA GLY A 37 0.00 -1.85 8.74
C GLY A 37 -0.45 -2.03 7.29
N CYS A 38 -1.68 -1.66 6.96
CA CYS A 38 -2.16 -1.60 5.58
C CYS A 38 -2.62 -0.18 5.24
N VAL A 39 -2.46 0.19 3.98
CA VAL A 39 -2.78 1.52 3.46
C VAL A 39 -3.46 1.37 2.12
N ARG A 40 -4.61 2.00 1.94
CA ARG A 40 -5.33 2.09 0.68
C ARG A 40 -5.02 3.44 0.04
N ALA A 41 -4.48 3.41 -1.16
CA ALA A 41 -4.37 4.56 -2.03
C ALA A 41 -5.53 4.53 -3.03
N GLU A 42 -6.29 5.60 -3.14
CA GLU A 42 -7.41 5.69 -4.07
C GLU A 42 -7.41 7.01 -4.84
N LEU A 43 -7.65 6.92 -6.14
CA LEU A 43 -7.81 8.06 -7.03
C LEU A 43 -9.30 8.16 -7.36
N THR A 44 -9.96 9.15 -6.75
CA THR A 44 -11.43 9.33 -6.87
C THR A 44 -11.82 10.38 -7.89
N THR A 45 -10.86 11.19 -8.35
CA THR A 45 -11.10 12.31 -9.28
C THR A 45 -11.05 11.92 -10.76
N SER A 46 -10.57 10.71 -11.07
CA SER A 46 -10.50 10.20 -12.43
C SER A 46 -11.87 9.69 -12.89
N ALA A 47 -12.15 9.79 -14.20
CA ALA A 47 -13.32 9.18 -14.85
C ALA A 47 -13.43 7.66 -14.55
N ARG A 48 -12.32 7.02 -14.14
CA ARG A 48 -12.30 5.67 -13.60
C ARG A 48 -11.65 5.69 -12.22
N PRO A 49 -12.43 5.53 -11.13
CA PRO A 49 -11.87 5.46 -9.80
C PRO A 49 -10.98 4.21 -9.67
N LEU A 50 -9.76 4.40 -9.18
CA LEU A 50 -8.77 3.34 -8.98
C LEU A 50 -8.40 3.27 -7.50
N ALA A 51 -8.47 2.09 -6.89
CA ALA A 51 -8.03 1.87 -5.52
C ALA A 51 -7.04 0.71 -5.46
N ILE A 52 -5.91 0.94 -4.79
CA ILE A 52 -4.82 -0.01 -4.61
C ILE A 52 -4.49 -0.09 -3.12
N VAL A 53 -4.40 -1.31 -2.60
CA VAL A 53 -4.05 -1.55 -1.18
C VAL A 53 -2.61 -2.02 -1.09
N PHE A 54 -1.83 -1.35 -0.25
CA PHE A 54 -0.46 -1.66 0.09
C PHE A 54 -0.41 -2.21 1.52
N PHE A 55 0.27 -3.34 1.68
CA PHE A 55 0.50 -4.01 2.95
C PHE A 55 1.96 -3.83 3.34
N ARG A 56 2.19 -3.45 4.60
CA ARG A 56 3.53 -3.35 5.18
C ARG A 56 3.98 -4.73 5.61
N HIS A 57 5.04 -5.27 5.03
CA HIS A 57 5.61 -6.56 5.44
C HIS A 57 6.61 -6.35 6.59
N GLN A 58 6.94 -7.43 7.31
CA GLN A 58 7.82 -7.42 8.49
C GLN A 58 9.20 -6.81 8.22
N ALA A 59 9.68 -6.91 6.98
CA ALA A 59 10.96 -6.33 6.53
C ALA A 59 10.90 -4.80 6.28
N GLY A 60 9.82 -4.12 6.66
CA GLY A 60 9.61 -2.68 6.38
C GLY A 60 9.21 -2.38 4.94
N CYS A 61 9.17 -3.39 4.08
CA CYS A 61 8.77 -3.31 2.68
C CYS A 61 7.26 -3.10 2.53
N TRP A 62 6.83 -2.32 1.55
CA TRP A 62 5.44 -2.27 1.12
C TRP A 62 5.22 -3.19 -0.08
N ARG A 63 4.14 -3.97 -0.08
CA ARG A 63 3.72 -4.83 -1.20
C ARG A 63 2.22 -4.78 -1.42
N LEU A 64 1.78 -5.12 -2.63
CA LEU A 64 0.36 -5.20 -2.98
C LEU A 64 -0.34 -6.45 -2.42
N PHE A 65 0.45 -7.48 -2.10
CA PHE A 65 -0.06 -8.72 -1.55
C PHE A 65 -0.04 -8.67 -0.03
N PRO A 66 -1.07 -9.21 0.65
CA PRO A 66 -1.03 -9.34 2.09
C PRO A 66 0.19 -10.17 2.51
N PRO A 67 0.83 -9.87 3.66
CA PRO A 67 1.80 -10.80 4.20
C PRO A 67 1.12 -12.15 4.40
N SER A 68 1.84 -13.22 4.09
CA SER A 68 1.38 -14.56 4.43
C SER A 68 0.96 -14.56 5.89
N PRO A 69 -0.28 -15.00 6.21
CA PRO A 69 -0.72 -15.04 7.59
C PRO A 69 0.33 -15.85 8.33
N THR A 70 0.99 -15.22 9.31
CA THR A 70 1.79 -15.96 10.27
C THR A 70 0.82 -16.95 10.87
N ARG A 71 0.93 -18.22 10.46
CA ARG A 71 0.16 -19.31 11.03
C ARG A 71 0.41 -19.25 12.52
N ARG A 72 -0.52 -18.65 13.27
CA ARG A 72 -0.47 -18.67 14.73
C ARG A 72 -0.52 -20.16 15.07
N ARG A 73 0.59 -20.64 15.61
CA ARG A 73 0.72 -22.02 16.09
C ARG A 73 0.11 -22.09 17.47
#